data_AF-A0AAW6YKX7-F1
#
_entry.id   AF-A0AAW6YKX7-F1
#
_cell.length_a   1.000
_cell.length_b   1.000
_cell.length_c   1.000
_cell.angle_alpha   90.00
_cell.angle_beta   90.00
_cell.angle_gamma   90.00
#
_symmetry.space_group_name_H-M   'P 1'
#
loop_
_entity.id
_entity.type
_entity.pdbx_description
1 polymer ?
#
loop_
_entity_poly.entity_id
_entity_poly.type
_entity_poly.pdbx_seq_one_letter_code
_entity_poly.pdbx_strand_id
1 'polypeptide(L)' 'DPNSPADQAGLKQYDVITRFGDHEIKDTTQLRQALYNSDPNGKVEIEYYRNGKKATTTIQLRPQDHHNA' A
#
# COMPACT_ATOMS: atom_id res chain seq x y z
N ASP A 1 -1.12 1.59 11.60
CA ASP A 1 -0.38 2.27 12.69
C ASP A 1 0.16 3.62 12.26
N PRO A 2 0.23 4.62 13.16
CA PRO A 2 0.73 5.98 12.91
C PRO A 2 2.24 6.09 12.60
N ASN A 3 2.89 4.96 12.29
CA ASN A 3 4.26 4.90 11.78
C ASN A 3 4.40 3.87 10.65
N SER A 4 3.27 3.40 10.11
CA SER A 4 3.29 2.44 9.01
C SER A 4 3.77 3.12 7.72
N PRO A 5 4.39 2.36 6.80
CA PRO A 5 4.71 2.86 5.47
C PRO A 5 3.52 3.52 4.76
N ALA A 6 2.31 3.00 4.98
CA ALA A 6 1.08 3.54 4.38
C ALA A 6 0.72 4.93 4.92
N ASP A 7 0.88 5.13 6.23
CA ASP A 7 0.65 6.43 6.87
C ASP A 7 1.69 7.47 6.40
N GLN A 8 2.96 7.08 6.30
CA GLN A 8 4.03 7.93 5.73
C GLN A 8 3.80 8.26 4.25
N ALA A 9 3.17 7.36 3.49
CA ALA A 9 2.76 7.59 2.11
C ALA A 9 1.47 8.44 1.98
N GLY A 10 0.88 8.86 3.10
CA GLY A 10 -0.34 9.69 3.12
C GLY A 10 -1.61 8.93 2.73
N LEU A 11 -1.58 7.60 2.76
CA LEU A 11 -2.79 6.77 2.62
C LEU A 11 -3.64 6.92 3.87
N LYS A 12 -4.95 6.93 3.67
CA LYS A 12 -5.94 7.12 4.72
C LYS A 12 -6.92 5.96 4.72
N GLN A 13 -7.57 5.78 5.86
CA GLN A 13 -8.70 4.88 5.95
C GLN A 13 -9.75 5.27 4.89
N TYR A 14 -10.39 4.26 4.30
CA TYR A 14 -11.34 4.36 3.19
C TYR A 14 -10.76 4.65 1.80
N ASP A 15 -9.43 4.69 1.65
CA ASP A 15 -8.83 4.67 0.32
C ASP A 15 -9.05 3.30 -0.34
N VAL A 16 -9.52 3.33 -1.60
CA VAL A 16 -9.69 2.12 -2.40
C VAL A 16 -8.47 1.95 -3.29
N ILE A 17 -7.60 1.01 -2.92
CA ILE A 17 -6.40 0.70 -3.70
C ILE A 17 -6.79 -0.13 -4.92
N THR A 18 -6.38 0.32 -6.10
CA THR A 18 -6.64 -0.35 -7.39
C THR A 18 -5.37 -0.89 -8.05
N ARG A 19 -4.20 -0.37 -7.67
CA ARG A 19 -2.91 -0.83 -8.21
C ARG A 19 -1.80 -0.71 -7.17
N PHE A 20 -0.90 -1.68 -7.18
CA PHE A 20 0.29 -1.73 -6.32
C PHE A 20 1.50 -2.09 -7.19
N GLY A 21 2.36 -1.11 -7.44
CA GLY A 21 3.45 -1.19 -8.40
C GLY A 21 2.90 -1.46 -9.80
N ASP A 22 3.28 -2.61 -10.35
CA ASP A 22 2.80 -3.11 -11.63
C ASP A 22 1.68 -4.14 -11.51
N HIS A 23 1.23 -4.44 -10.28
CA HIS A 23 0.15 -5.37 -10.01
C HIS A 23 -1.19 -4.66 -9.86
N GLU A 24 -2.18 -5.05 -10.65
CA GLU A 24 -3.57 -4.65 -10.45
C GLU A 24 -4.13 -5.36 -9.21
N ILE A 25 -4.73 -4.59 -8.29
CA ILE A 25 -5.25 -5.11 -7.04
C ILE A 25 -6.78 -5.12 -7.12
N LYS A 26 -7.36 -6.32 -7.15
CA LYS A 26 -8.81 -6.50 -7.20
C LYS A 26 -9.43 -6.83 -5.84
N ASP A 27 -8.62 -7.34 -4.93
CA ASP A 27 -9.04 -7.75 -3.60
C ASP A 27 -7.92 -7.57 -2.57
N THR A 28 -8.28 -7.68 -1.30
CA THR A 28 -7.36 -7.51 -0.17
C THR A 28 -6.32 -8.63 -0.06
N THR A 29 -6.60 -9.81 -0.61
CA THR A 29 -5.67 -10.94 -0.64
C THR A 29 -4.53 -10.67 -1.61
N GLN A 30 -4.83 -10.18 -2.81
CA GLN A 30 -3.85 -9.78 -3.82
C GLN A 30 -2.96 -8.66 -3.29
N LEU A 31 -3.53 -7.67 -2.59
CA LEU A 31 -2.73 -6.62 -1.96
C LEU A 31 -1.73 -7.20 -0.96
N ARG A 32 -2.19 -8.11 -0.10
CA ARG A 32 -1.33 -8.76 0.90
C ARG A 32 -0.23 -9.59 0.23
N GLN A 33 -0.55 -10.35 -0.81
CA GLN A 33 0.43 -11.11 -1.58
C GLN A 33 1.45 -10.20 -2.27
N ALA A 34 0.99 -9.11 -2.88
CA ALA A 34 1.86 -8.12 -3.52
C ALA A 34 2.83 -7.52 -2.50
N LEU A 35 2.34 -7.15 -1.31
CA LEU A 35 3.15 -6.67 -0.19
C LEU A 35 4.21 -7.68 0.25
N TYR A 36 3.84 -8.95 0.41
CA TYR A 36 4.79 -10.02 0.78
C TYR A 36 5.84 -10.30 -0.30
N ASN A 37 5.46 -10.17 -1.57
CA ASN A 37 6.36 -10.41 -2.70
C ASN A 37 7.23 -9.19 -3.02
N SER A 38 6.83 -8.00 -2.60
CA SER A 38 7.59 -6.77 -2.84
C SER A 38 8.77 -6.64 -1.88
N ASP A 39 9.88 -6.10 -2.41
CA ASP A 39 11.11 -5.95 -1.65
C ASP A 39 10.88 -5.04 -0.43
N PRO A 40 11.20 -5.49 0.80
CA PRO A 40 11.02 -4.71 2.01
C PRO A 40 11.86 -3.43 2.08
N ASN A 41 12.77 -3.18 1.13
CA ASN A 41 13.50 -1.92 0.98
C ASN A 41 13.12 -1.15 -0.30
N GLY A 42 12.13 -1.64 -1.04
CA GLY A 42 11.68 -1.09 -2.31
C GLY A 42 10.76 0.11 -2.16
N LYS A 43 10.75 0.95 -3.20
CA LYS A 43 9.70 1.96 -3.41
C LYS A 43 8.66 1.36 -4.34
N VAL A 44 7.39 1.45 -3.97
CA VAL A 44 6.27 0.97 -4.76
C VAL A 44 5.29 2.10 -4.99
N GLU A 45 4.80 2.26 -6.22
CA GLU A 45 3.73 3.21 -6.52
C GLU A 45 2.37 2.57 -6.26
N ILE A 46 1.51 3.21 -5.48
CA ILE A 46 0.15 2.77 -5.20
C ILE A 46 -0.82 3.73 -5.86
N GLU A 47 -1.73 3.17 -6.64
CA GLU A 47 -2.87 3.87 -7.19
C GLU A 47 -4.10 3.61 -6.33
N TYR A 48 -4.77 4.68 -5.93
CA TYR A 48 -5.95 4.60 -5.08
C TYR A 48 -7.01 5.65 -5.46
N TYR A 49 -8.24 5.37 -5.05
CA TYR A 49 -9.34 6.31 -5.14
C TYR A 49 -9.70 6.81 -3.75
N ARG A 50 -9.76 8.14 -3.61
CA ARG A 50 -10.24 8.83 -2.41
C ARG A 50 -11.38 9.76 -2.81
N ASN A 51 -12.56 9.56 -2.24
CA ASN A 51 -13.77 10.34 -2.57
C ASN A 51 -14.07 10.36 -4.08
N GLY A 52 -13.87 9.22 -4.76
CA GLY A 52 -14.07 9.09 -6.21
C GLY A 52 -12.99 9.75 -7.08
N LYS A 53 -11.98 10.38 -6.50
CA LYS A 53 -10.83 10.93 -7.23
C LYS A 53 -9.67 9.94 -7.22
N LYS A 54 -9.13 9.68 -8.40
CA LYS A 54 -7.94 8.88 -8.61
C LYS A 54 -6.70 9.66 -8.13
N ALA A 55 -5.86 9.01 -7.34
CA ALA A 55 -4.59 9.53 -6.88
C ALA A 55 -3.53 8.42 -6.87
N THR A 56 -2.27 8.83 -6.96
CA THR A 56 -1.12 7.93 -6.83
C THR A 56 -0.23 8.43 -5.71
N THR A 57 0.37 7.50 -4.97
CA THR A 57 1.38 7.79 -3.96
C THR A 57 2.48 6.76 -4.02
N THR A 58 3.71 7.14 -3.67
CA THR A 58 4.81 6.19 -3.56
C THR A 58 4.98 5.79 -2.11
N ILE A 59 4.79 4.51 -1.82
CA ILE A 59 5.08 3.91 -0.52
C ILE A 59 6.52 3.41 -0.53
N GLN A 60 7.28 3.74 0.51
CA GLN A 60 8.57 3.11 0.74
C GLN A 60 8.35 1.98 1.74
N LEU A 61 8.41 0.75 1.24
CA LEU A 61 8.34 -0.41 2.10
C LEU A 61 9.56 -0.36 3.02
N ARG A 62 9.30 -0.59 4.30
CA ARG A 62 10.30 -0.94 5.30
C ARG A 62 9.95 -2.35 5.75
N PRO A 63 10.91 -3.17 6.18
CA PRO A 63 10.60 -4.45 6.79
C PRO A 63 9.52 -4.21 7.84
N GLN A 64 8.34 -4.78 7.60
CA GLN A 64 7.19 -4.56 8.45
C GLN A 64 7.50 -5.35 9.72
N ASP A 65 7.90 -4.67 10.80
CA ASP A 65 7.97 -5.28 12.12
C ASP A 65 6.60 -5.88 12.39
N HIS A 66 6.54 -7.21 12.40
CA HIS A 66 5.37 -8.00 12.73
C HIS A 66 4.96 -7.72 14.18
N HIS A 67 4.26 -6.62 14.45
CA HIS A 67 3.49 -6.51 15.68
C HIS A 67 2.19 -7.30 15.47
N ASN A 68 2.30 -8.59 15.77
CA ASN A 68 1.18 -9.44 16.09
C ASN A 68 0.51 -8.84 17.35
N ALA A 69 -0.69 -8.28 17.17
CA ALA A 69 -1.55 -7.90 18.28
C ALA A 69 -1.99 -9.15 19.07
#